data_AF-A0A438JS08-F1
#
_entry.id   AF-A0A438JS08-F1
#
_cell.length_a   1.000
_cell.length_b   1.000
_cell.length_c   1.000
_cell.angle_alpha   90.00
_cell.angle_beta   90.00
_cell.angle_gamma   90.00
#
_symmetry.space_group_name_H-M   'P 1'
#
loop_
_entity.id
_entity.type
_entity.pdbx_description
1 polymer ?
#
loop_
_entity_poly.entity_id
_entity_poly.type
_entity_poly.pdbx_seq_one_letter_code
_entity_poly.pdbx_strand_id
1 'polypeptide(L)'
;MESTGKVKKMVGGRKGGGPKKKHISHSVKTSLQFLVGRIGRCLKKGRHSQHVGIDVIVYIAVVLEWLLISELQLKVYCLHWKR
;
A
#
# COMPACT_ATOMS: atom_id res chain seq x y z
N MET A 1 -52.33 8.85 -8.86
CA MET A 1 -51.93 9.34 -7.53
C MET A 1 -50.42 9.52 -7.54
N GLU A 2 -50.00 10.76 -7.77
CA GLU A 2 -48.61 11.21 -7.79
C GLU A 2 -47.86 10.85 -6.50
N SER A 3 -46.71 10.20 -6.64
CA SER A 3 -45.68 10.15 -5.60
C SER A 3 -44.69 11.30 -5.85
N THR A 4 -45.00 12.44 -5.24
CA THR A 4 -44.16 13.65 -5.22
C THR A 4 -42.77 13.33 -4.65
N GLY A 5 -41.76 13.32 -5.53
CA GLY A 5 -40.35 13.19 -5.14
C GLY A 5 -39.84 14.48 -4.52
N LYS A 6 -39.59 14.48 -3.20
CA LYS A 6 -38.83 15.55 -2.54
C LYS A 6 -37.36 15.48 -3.00
N VAL A 7 -36.98 16.35 -3.93
CA VAL A 7 -35.59 16.57 -4.33
C VAL A 7 -34.81 17.18 -3.18
N LYS A 8 -33.98 16.37 -2.51
CA LYS A 8 -32.99 16.86 -1.55
C LYS A 8 -31.78 17.39 -2.34
N LYS A 9 -31.71 18.72 -2.47
CA LYS A 9 -30.63 19.46 -3.11
C LYS A 9 -29.30 19.16 -2.40
N MET A 10 -28.47 18.30 -2.99
CA MET A 10 -27.14 18.00 -2.47
C MET A 10 -26.14 18.99 -3.08
N VAL A 11 -25.83 20.02 -2.30
CA VAL A 11 -24.74 20.97 -2.56
C VAL A 11 -23.41 20.27 -2.26
N GLY A 12 -22.45 20.33 -3.18
CA GLY A 12 -21.05 19.96 -2.93
C GLY A 12 -20.51 18.94 -3.93
N GLY A 13 -19.70 19.44 -4.87
CA GLY A 13 -19.12 18.68 -5.97
C GLY A 13 -18.39 17.41 -5.52
N ARG A 14 -18.80 16.28 -6.10
CA ARG A 14 -17.97 15.07 -6.17
C ARG A 14 -18.16 14.46 -7.54
N LYS A 15 -17.12 14.50 -8.37
CA LYS A 15 -16.89 13.47 -9.40
C LYS A 15 -16.83 12.13 -8.66
N GLY A 16 -17.97 11.48 -8.47
CA GLY A 16 -18.05 10.32 -7.57
C GLY A 16 -19.28 9.44 -7.78
N GLY A 17 -19.96 9.57 -8.92
CA GLY A 17 -21.16 8.78 -9.27
C GLY A 17 -20.90 7.69 -10.32
N GLY A 18 -19.65 7.35 -10.61
CA GLY A 18 -19.29 6.24 -11.51
C GLY A 18 -18.96 4.96 -10.74
N PRO A 19 -19.09 3.76 -11.36
CA PRO A 19 -18.76 2.49 -10.73
C PRO A 19 -17.35 2.55 -10.13
N LYS A 20 -17.26 2.37 -8.80
CA LYS A 20 -16.00 2.46 -8.06
C LYS A 20 -15.09 1.30 -8.48
N LYS A 21 -13.98 1.61 -9.13
CA LYS A 21 -12.90 0.65 -9.38
C LYS A 21 -12.46 0.07 -8.04
N LYS A 22 -12.35 -1.26 -7.95
CA LYS A 22 -11.92 -1.94 -6.71
C LYS A 22 -10.58 -1.34 -6.25
N HIS A 23 -10.49 -1.00 -4.97
CA HIS A 23 -9.29 -0.40 -4.41
C HIS A 23 -8.20 -1.47 -4.29
N ILE A 24 -7.23 -1.44 -5.21
CA ILE A 24 -6.06 -2.33 -5.19
C ILE A 24 -5.04 -1.75 -4.21
N SER A 25 -4.49 -2.59 -3.34
CA SER A 25 -3.44 -2.14 -2.41
C SER A 25 -2.12 -1.91 -3.15
N HIS A 26 -1.34 -0.93 -2.69
CA HIS A 26 -0.03 -0.64 -3.31
C HIS A 26 0.91 -1.85 -3.29
N SER A 27 0.83 -2.70 -2.25
CA SER A 27 1.59 -3.96 -2.16
C SER A 27 1.28 -4.92 -3.30
N VAL A 28 -0.02 -5.06 -3.64
CA VAL A 28 -0.48 -5.91 -4.74
C VAL A 28 -0.10 -5.31 -6.08
N LYS A 29 -0.08 -3.98 -6.18
CA LYS A 29 0.34 -3.28 -7.41
C LYS A 29 1.84 -3.41 -7.68
N THR A 30 2.67 -3.52 -6.64
CA THR A 30 4.12 -3.64 -6.76
C THR A 30 4.60 -5.09 -6.68
N SER A 31 3.73 -6.06 -6.40
CA SER A 31 4.08 -7.48 -6.22
C SER A 31 5.14 -7.73 -5.13
N LEU A 32 5.16 -6.89 -4.09
CA LEU A 32 6.04 -7.09 -2.92
C LEU A 32 5.32 -7.87 -1.83
N GLN A 33 6.03 -8.81 -1.20
CA GLN A 33 5.54 -9.55 -0.03
C GLN A 33 5.38 -8.63 1.18
N PHE A 34 6.23 -7.60 1.27
CA PHE A 34 6.10 -6.58 2.30
C PHE A 34 4.94 -5.63 2.05
N LEU A 35 4.12 -5.43 3.09
CA LEU A 35 2.97 -4.52 3.10
C LEU A 35 3.42 -3.04 3.02
N VAL A 36 3.66 -2.54 1.81
CA VAL A 36 4.06 -1.15 1.48
C VAL A 36 3.15 -0.11 2.16
N GLY A 37 1.84 -0.40 2.27
CA GLY A 37 0.88 0.48 2.93
C GLY A 37 1.07 0.64 4.45
N ARG A 38 1.67 -0.34 5.13
CA ARG A 38 1.99 -0.23 6.57
C ARG A 38 3.22 0.66 6.78
N ILE A 39 4.25 0.49 5.97
CA ILE A 39 5.50 1.26 6.03
C ILE A 39 5.20 2.76 5.85
N GLY A 40 4.37 3.11 4.86
CA GLY A 40 3.94 4.49 4.65
C GLY A 40 3.21 5.12 5.84
N ARG A 41 2.40 4.34 6.58
CA ARG A 41 1.73 4.81 7.81
C ARG A 41 2.72 5.01 8.95
N CYS A 42 3.68 4.10 9.11
CA CYS A 42 4.73 4.21 10.13
C CYS A 42 5.57 5.48 9.91
N LEU A 43 5.99 5.75 8.68
CA LEU A 43 6.79 6.93 8.33
C LEU A 43 6.06 8.24 8.61
N LYS A 44 4.75 8.30 8.34
CA LYS A 44 3.91 9.47 8.66
C LYS A 44 3.70 9.64 10.16
N LYS A 45 3.48 8.55 10.90
CA LYS A 45 3.31 8.60 12.37
C LYS A 45 4.60 9.05 13.07
N GLY A 46 5.76 8.67 12.52
CA GLY A 46 7.07 9.07 13.04
C GLY A 46 7.52 10.49 12.70
N ARG A 47 6.72 11.30 11.99
CA ARG A 47 7.09 12.68 11.56
C ARG A 47 8.49 12.78 10.91
N HIS A 48 8.88 11.78 10.12
CA HIS A 48 10.22 11.74 9.48
C HIS A 48 10.37 12.76 8.34
N SER A 49 9.26 13.15 7.69
CA SER A 49 9.23 14.18 6.65
C SER A 49 7.83 14.78 6.53
N GLN A 50 7.74 16.02 6.04
CA GLN A 50 6.47 16.68 5.72
C GLN A 50 5.70 15.96 4.61
N HIS A 51 6.41 15.38 3.62
CA HIS A 51 5.80 14.60 2.55
C HIS A 51 6.62 13.34 2.27
N VAL A 52 5.93 12.20 2.17
CA VAL A 52 6.54 10.92 1.82
C VAL A 52 5.92 10.45 0.51
N GLY A 53 6.73 10.45 -0.55
CA GLY A 53 6.34 9.95 -1.86
C GLY A 53 6.13 8.44 -1.87
N ILE A 54 5.32 7.95 -2.80
CA ILE A 54 5.01 6.52 -2.92
C ILE A 54 6.28 5.73 -3.24
N ASP A 55 7.13 6.26 -4.13
CA ASP A 55 8.38 5.63 -4.55
C ASP A 55 9.35 5.42 -3.40
N VAL A 56 9.42 6.36 -2.46
CA VAL A 56 10.25 6.25 -1.26
C VAL A 56 9.80 5.06 -0.39
N ILE A 57 8.48 4.87 -0.26
CA ILE A 57 7.92 3.76 0.53
C ILE A 57 8.19 2.43 -0.16
N VAL A 58 8.09 2.38 -1.50
CA VAL A 58 8.43 1.19 -2.29
C VAL A 58 9.91 0.87 -2.20
N TYR A 59 10.78 1.88 -2.31
CA TYR A 59 12.23 1.71 -2.17
C TYR A 59 12.60 1.10 -0.81
N ILE A 60 12.04 1.63 0.28
CA ILE A 60 12.27 1.08 1.62
C ILE A 60 11.77 -0.36 1.73
N ALA A 61 10.61 -0.68 1.16
CA ALA A 61 10.08 -2.04 1.17
C ALA A 61 11.00 -3.03 0.42
N VAL A 62 11.54 -2.63 -0.73
CA VAL A 62 12.48 -3.46 -1.52
C VAL A 62 13.76 -3.73 -0.74
N VAL A 63 14.35 -2.71 -0.10
CA VAL A 63 15.59 -2.87 0.66
C VAL A 63 15.39 -3.83 1.84
N LEU A 64 14.26 -3.74 2.54
CA LEU A 64 13.92 -4.65 3.62
C LEU A 64 13.70 -6.09 3.13
N GLU A 65 13.07 -6.27 1.97
CA GLU A 65 12.88 -7.58 1.34
C GLU A 65 14.21 -8.22 0.96
N TRP A 66 15.09 -7.42 0.34
CA TRP A 66 16.41 -7.88 -0.06
C TRP A 66 17.24 -8.33 1.15
N LEU A 67 17.22 -7.58 2.25
CA LEU A 67 17.97 -7.93 3.44
C LEU A 67 17.48 -9.27 4.05
N LEU A 68 16.16 -9.46 4.16
CA LEU A 68 15.60 -10.73 4.66
C LEU A 68 15.94 -11.92 3.76
N ILE A 69 15.85 -11.75 2.44
CA ILE A 69 16.19 -12.80 1.48
C ILE A 69 17.67 -13.14 1.58
N SER A 70 18.56 -12.14 1.66
CA SER A 70 20.00 -12.38 1.75
C SER A 70 20.40 -13.23 2.97
N GLU A 71 19.80 -12.96 4.14
CA GLU A 71 20.08 -13.75 5.34
C GLU A 71 19.50 -15.17 5.25
N LEU A 72 18.27 -15.30 4.76
CA LEU A 72 17.64 -16.61 4.62
C LEU A 72 18.42 -17.48 3.64
N GLN A 73 18.81 -16.90 2.50
CA GLN A 73 19.55 -17.58 1.46
C GLN A 73 20.90 -18.09 1.99
N LEU A 74 21.62 -17.27 2.75
CA LEU A 74 22.89 -17.66 3.36
C LEU A 74 22.70 -18.82 4.35
N LYS A 75 21.66 -18.76 5.20
CA LYS A 75 21.33 -19.83 6.17
C LYS A 75 20.98 -21.14 5.46
N VAL A 76 20.22 -21.07 4.36
CA VAL A 76 19.84 -22.23 3.54
C VAL A 76 21.07 -22.82 2.84
N TYR A 77 21.97 -22.01 2.28
CA TYR A 77 23.20 -22.50 1.66
C TYR A 77 24.10 -23.21 2.68
N CYS A 78 24.29 -22.66 3.89
CA CYS A 78 25.03 -23.33 4.95
C CYS A 78 24.36 -24.64 5.40
N LEU A 79 23.03 -24.70 5.47
CA LEU A 79 22.31 -25.92 5.81
C LEU A 79 22.40 -26.98 4.70
N HIS A 80 22.38 -26.56 3.43
CA HIS A 80 22.53 -27.46 2.28
C HIS A 80 23.92 -28.07 2.22
N TRP A 81 24.98 -27.30 2.50
CA TRP A 81 26.37 -27.79 2.48
C TRP A 81 26.78 -28.62 3.70
N LYS A 82 26.02 -28.51 4.80
CA LYS A 82 26.23 -29.31 6.01
C LYS A 82 25.50 -30.66 5.96
N ARG A 83 24.71 -30.89 4.93
CA ARG A 83 24.05 -32.16 4.61
C ARG A 83 24.86 -32.89 3.55
#